data_AF-A0A1A8NNE4-F1
#
_entry.id   AF-A0A1A8NNE4-F1
#
_cell.length_a   1.000
_cell.length_b   1.000
_cell.length_c   1.000
_cell.angle_alpha   90.00
_cell.angle_beta   90.00
_cell.angle_gamma   90.00
#
_symmetry.space_group_name_H-M   'P 1'
#
loop_
_entity.id
_entity.type
_entity.pdbx_description
1 polymer ?
#
loop_
_entity_poly.entity_id
_entity_poly.type
_entity_poly.pdbx_seq_one_letter_code
_entity_poly.pdbx_strand_id
1 'polypeptide(L)'
;LEKEKYWVEDNWFCRYVMVEPPDGGKVRTFPCYRWLIGNTKVEIREGTAKTLLDDSLPTVVAHRKAELQERQKTYRWVTWAKGIPRCIDAKTEADLPQDVRFDNEKRSDFEHSLHYAYVLPENFPVTADMVQSSMASKTTLNKELQAGNIYLLDYSIMDGIPANTIKGKLQFIAAPICLLYQHPDDGLIPIAIQLEQSPGLETPIFLPKDAPLAWLFAKMWVRHSEFQVFQLLSHLLRTHLVVEVFCVATLRQLPAVHPIYKLLAPHLRYTLEINCRGRTQLISANGIFKRVVSTGGDGLLILAQREYKVLTYRSLQPHYDFSDRGVSQLPNYFYREHSLMLWEAVHSFVSSMVNLYYHTDQDVQKDPELQAWIRDISLEGFTELLSFGLASSLSSREELSTLLAVAIFTSTAQHAATNNGQFDWCAWVPNTPCTMRLPPPADKDDVTMERIMATLPDVSQSCVQMAITWHLGRAQPDAIPLGQYTEDHFTEEEALEVVDSFKTKLKEIENYILDQNAGLDLQYLFLLPSRVENSITI
;
A
#
# COMPACT_ATOMS: atom_id res chain seq x y z
N LEU A 1 -33.50 12.86 6.88
CA LEU A 1 -33.93 11.54 7.39
C LEU A 1 -33.97 11.60 8.90
N GLU A 2 -34.95 10.94 9.51
CA GLU A 2 -35.11 10.88 10.97
C GLU A 2 -35.53 9.46 11.33
N LYS A 3 -34.86 8.88 12.32
CA LYS A 3 -35.06 7.51 12.80
C LYS A 3 -35.32 7.58 14.30
N GLU A 4 -36.47 7.08 14.72
CA GLU A 4 -36.81 6.86 16.12
C GLU A 4 -36.88 5.35 16.39
N LYS A 5 -36.33 4.92 17.51
CA LYS A 5 -36.41 3.55 17.99
C LYS A 5 -37.82 3.25 18.50
N TYR A 6 -38.50 2.28 17.88
CA TYR A 6 -39.85 1.90 18.28
C TYR A 6 -39.87 0.92 19.46
N TRP A 7 -39.24 -0.26 19.34
CA TRP A 7 -39.23 -1.31 20.38
C TRP A 7 -37.83 -1.94 20.55
N VAL A 8 -37.27 -2.49 19.48
CA VAL A 8 -35.91 -3.07 19.45
C VAL A 8 -34.96 -2.08 18.77
N GLU A 9 -33.65 -2.20 18.99
CA GLU A 9 -32.69 -1.49 18.13
C GLU A 9 -32.57 -2.21 16.79
N ASP A 10 -32.60 -1.46 15.71
CA ASP A 10 -32.33 -1.92 14.36
C ASP A 10 -31.47 -0.86 13.66
N ASN A 11 -30.48 -1.28 12.88
CA ASN A 11 -29.52 -0.39 12.24
C ASN A 11 -29.86 -0.30 10.75
N TRP A 12 -30.15 0.90 10.26
CA TRP A 12 -30.61 1.06 8.87
C TRP A 12 -29.52 1.69 8.00
N PHE A 13 -28.93 0.91 7.08
CA PHE A 13 -28.11 1.47 6.00
C PHE A 13 -28.99 2.12 4.94
N CYS A 14 -28.93 3.45 4.83
CA CYS A 14 -29.60 4.18 3.78
C CYS A 14 -28.64 4.40 2.60
N ARG A 15 -28.93 3.83 1.43
CA ARG A 15 -28.16 4.07 0.20
C ARG A 15 -28.38 5.48 -0.32
N TYR A 16 -29.63 5.82 -0.65
CA TYR A 16 -30.03 7.14 -1.15
C TYR A 16 -31.52 7.37 -0.92
N VAL A 17 -31.96 8.62 -1.10
CA VAL A 17 -33.38 8.99 -1.19
C VAL A 17 -33.64 9.60 -2.57
N MET A 18 -34.78 9.28 -3.19
CA MET A 18 -35.27 9.97 -4.39
C MET A 18 -36.50 10.79 -4.02
N VAL A 19 -36.59 12.02 -4.53
CA VAL A 19 -37.72 12.93 -4.30
C VAL A 19 -38.29 13.37 -5.64
N GLU A 20 -39.54 13.00 -5.89
CA GLU A 20 -40.32 13.42 -7.05
C GLU A 20 -41.06 14.73 -6.74
N PRO A 21 -40.80 15.82 -7.48
CA PRO A 21 -41.52 17.09 -7.31
C PRO A 21 -43.02 16.98 -7.67
N PRO A 22 -43.95 17.56 -6.86
CA PRO A 22 -45.39 17.54 -7.16
C PRO A 22 -45.81 18.27 -8.44
N ASP A 23 -44.92 19.06 -9.05
CA ASP A 23 -45.12 19.75 -10.32
C ASP A 23 -44.65 18.94 -11.55
N GLY A 24 -44.12 17.73 -11.33
CA GLY A 24 -43.55 16.88 -12.39
C GLY A 24 -42.14 17.28 -12.83
N GLY A 25 -41.44 18.13 -12.06
CA GLY A 25 -40.04 18.49 -12.31
C GLY A 25 -39.06 17.31 -12.20
N LYS A 26 -37.78 17.53 -12.58
CA LYS A 26 -36.72 16.50 -12.53
C LYS A 26 -36.63 15.90 -11.12
N VAL A 27 -36.74 14.57 -11.04
CA VAL A 27 -36.54 13.78 -9.82
C VAL A 27 -35.14 14.06 -9.25
N ARG A 28 -35.07 14.29 -7.94
CA ARG A 28 -33.82 14.64 -7.25
C ARG A 28 -33.32 13.46 -6.43
N THR A 29 -32.05 13.12 -6.60
CA THR A 29 -31.39 12.05 -5.85
C THR A 29 -30.57 12.65 -4.72
N PHE A 30 -30.62 12.01 -3.55
CA PHE A 30 -29.89 12.41 -2.36
C PHE A 30 -29.06 11.20 -1.90
N PRO A 31 -27.81 11.07 -2.38
CA PRO A 31 -26.86 10.07 -1.89
C PRO A 31 -26.74 10.13 -0.37
N CYS A 32 -26.71 8.97 0.29
CA CYS A 32 -26.59 8.88 1.74
C CYS A 32 -25.44 7.94 2.13
N TYR A 33 -25.47 6.68 1.67
CA TYR A 33 -24.49 5.62 1.90
C TYR A 33 -23.96 5.55 3.34
N ARG A 34 -24.89 5.59 4.33
CA ARG A 34 -24.58 5.67 5.76
C ARG A 34 -25.55 4.89 6.64
N TRP A 35 -25.06 4.51 7.83
CA TRP A 35 -25.78 3.73 8.83
C TRP A 35 -26.50 4.62 9.86
N LEU A 36 -27.84 4.58 9.86
CA LEU A 36 -28.67 5.26 10.84
C LEU A 36 -28.87 4.35 12.07
N ILE A 37 -28.18 4.68 13.17
CA ILE A 37 -28.14 3.93 14.43
C ILE A 37 -28.87 4.71 15.53
N GLY A 38 -29.60 4.02 16.41
CA GLY A 38 -30.28 4.64 17.56
C GLY A 38 -31.39 5.61 17.14
N ASN A 39 -31.68 6.58 18.02
CA ASN A 39 -32.46 7.75 17.65
C ASN A 39 -31.53 8.76 16.97
N THR A 40 -31.74 9.05 15.69
CA THR A 40 -30.85 9.94 14.93
C THR A 40 -31.58 10.71 13.84
N LYS A 41 -31.12 11.95 13.59
CA LYS A 41 -31.56 12.81 12.50
C LYS A 41 -30.37 13.09 11.60
N VAL A 42 -30.42 12.61 10.36
CA VAL A 42 -29.38 12.78 9.34
C VAL A 42 -29.90 13.71 8.25
N GLU A 43 -29.23 14.84 8.06
CA GLU A 43 -29.51 15.78 6.99
C GLU A 43 -28.56 15.50 5.83
N ILE A 44 -29.13 15.14 4.67
CA ILE A 44 -28.43 14.77 3.44
C ILE A 44 -28.68 15.81 2.35
N ARG A 45 -27.73 15.96 1.43
CA ARG A 45 -27.83 16.90 0.30
C ARG A 45 -28.21 16.18 -0.99
N GLU A 46 -28.70 16.98 -1.93
CA GLU A 46 -28.91 16.59 -3.31
C GLU A 46 -27.56 16.16 -3.94
N GLY A 47 -27.60 15.23 -4.89
CA GLY A 47 -26.43 14.53 -5.40
C GLY A 47 -25.37 15.42 -6.04
N THR A 48 -25.77 16.52 -6.69
CA THR A 48 -24.86 17.42 -7.42
C THR A 48 -23.70 17.86 -6.55
N ALA A 49 -22.46 17.64 -6.99
CA ALA A 49 -21.27 18.03 -6.25
C ALA A 49 -21.10 19.55 -6.17
N LYS A 50 -20.59 20.02 -5.03
CA LYS A 50 -20.48 21.45 -4.70
C LYS A 50 -19.19 21.72 -3.94
N THR A 51 -18.40 22.68 -4.41
CA THR A 51 -17.38 23.37 -3.59
C THR A 51 -18.06 24.26 -2.55
N LEU A 52 -17.32 24.92 -1.67
CA LEU A 52 -17.90 25.95 -0.80
C LEU A 52 -18.39 27.18 -1.60
N LEU A 53 -17.78 27.48 -2.74
CA LEU A 53 -18.08 28.67 -3.53
C LEU A 53 -19.44 28.60 -4.25
N ASP A 54 -19.95 27.40 -4.50
CA ASP A 54 -21.29 27.18 -5.06
C ASP A 54 -22.44 27.48 -4.07
N ASP A 55 -22.16 27.46 -2.75
CA ASP A 55 -23.18 27.50 -1.71
C ASP A 55 -23.62 28.92 -1.36
N SER A 56 -24.61 29.43 -2.09
CA SER A 56 -25.18 30.78 -1.88
C SER A 56 -26.25 30.88 -0.78
N LEU A 57 -26.89 29.77 -0.38
CA LEU A 57 -27.97 29.78 0.62
C LEU A 57 -27.40 29.61 2.05
N PRO A 58 -27.73 30.49 3.02
CA PRO A 58 -27.21 30.38 4.39
C PRO A 58 -27.49 29.05 5.08
N THR A 59 -28.59 28.38 4.73
CA THR A 59 -28.97 27.06 5.27
C THR A 59 -28.03 25.94 4.82
N VAL A 60 -27.58 25.93 3.55
CA VAL A 60 -26.68 24.88 3.06
C VAL A 60 -25.24 25.09 3.57
N VAL A 61 -24.81 26.36 3.69
CA VAL A 61 -23.54 26.71 4.36
C VAL A 61 -23.56 26.31 5.84
N ALA A 62 -24.67 26.50 6.54
CA ALA A 62 -24.83 26.08 7.93
C ALA A 62 -24.81 24.55 8.10
N HIS A 63 -25.55 23.82 7.23
CA HIS A 63 -25.53 22.34 7.19
C HIS A 63 -24.12 21.80 6.97
N ARG A 64 -23.43 22.31 5.94
CA ARG A 64 -22.05 21.95 5.58
C ARG A 64 -21.06 22.16 6.73
N LYS A 65 -21.14 23.32 7.40
CA LYS A 65 -20.33 23.63 8.57
C LYS A 65 -20.64 22.71 9.75
N ALA A 66 -21.90 22.36 9.98
CA ALA A 66 -22.30 21.41 11.02
C ALA A 66 -21.80 19.98 10.72
N GLU A 67 -21.86 19.54 9.46
CA GLU A 67 -21.32 18.24 9.03
C GLU A 67 -19.82 18.14 9.32
N LEU A 68 -19.03 19.14 8.93
CA LEU A 68 -17.60 19.19 9.21
C LEU A 68 -17.30 19.26 10.71
N GLN A 69 -18.05 20.05 11.48
CA GLN A 69 -17.88 20.12 12.93
C GLN A 69 -18.18 18.78 13.62
N GLU A 70 -19.11 17.96 13.13
CA GLU A 70 -19.39 16.63 13.69
C GLU A 70 -18.38 15.59 13.23
N ARG A 71 -17.97 15.63 11.96
CA ARG A 71 -16.87 14.84 11.40
C ARG A 71 -15.57 15.05 12.17
N GLN A 72 -15.22 16.28 12.53
CA GLN A 72 -13.99 16.59 13.27
C GLN A 72 -14.01 16.14 14.74
N LYS A 73 -15.19 15.90 15.34
CA LYS A 73 -15.32 15.25 16.66
C LYS A 73 -15.25 13.73 16.56
N THR A 74 -15.88 13.19 15.52
CA THR A 74 -16.00 11.75 15.26
C THR A 74 -14.67 11.15 14.82
N TYR A 75 -14.04 11.76 13.81
CA TYR A 75 -12.77 11.32 13.24
C TYR A 75 -11.64 12.19 13.79
N ARG A 76 -10.82 11.60 14.67
CA ARG A 76 -9.71 12.28 15.35
C ARG A 76 -8.39 11.55 15.10
N TRP A 77 -7.29 12.29 15.17
CA TRP A 77 -5.94 11.76 14.99
C TRP A 77 -5.31 11.30 16.31
N VAL A 78 -4.88 10.04 16.38
CA VAL A 78 -4.05 9.52 17.48
C VAL A 78 -2.65 9.14 16.98
N THR A 79 -1.67 9.26 17.88
CA THR A 79 -0.31 8.74 17.68
C THR A 79 -0.26 7.32 18.25
N TRP A 80 -0.45 6.30 17.40
CA TRP A 80 -0.35 4.89 17.83
C TRP A 80 1.08 4.55 18.32
N ALA A 81 2.10 5.04 17.61
CA ALA A 81 3.47 5.07 18.07
C ALA A 81 4.20 6.31 17.51
N LYS A 82 5.35 6.64 18.09
CA LYS A 82 6.20 7.76 17.64
C LYS A 82 6.89 7.44 16.31
N GLY A 83 7.19 8.44 15.47
CA GLY A 83 8.03 8.27 14.27
C GLY A 83 7.42 7.40 13.17
N ILE A 84 6.10 7.43 13.04
CA ILE A 84 5.27 6.81 11.99
C ILE A 84 4.07 7.74 11.72
N PRO A 85 3.26 7.53 10.66
CA PRO A 85 2.05 8.34 10.43
C PRO A 85 1.07 8.26 11.62
N ARG A 86 0.31 9.34 11.84
CA ARG A 86 -0.84 9.31 12.75
C ARG A 86 -2.04 8.63 12.09
N CYS A 87 -2.88 8.03 12.92
CA CYS A 87 -3.98 7.15 12.51
C CYS A 87 -5.31 7.57 13.16
N ILE A 88 -6.39 6.86 12.87
CA ILE A 88 -7.69 7.09 13.54
C ILE A 88 -7.60 6.81 15.05
N ASP A 89 -8.23 7.67 15.85
CA ASP A 89 -8.37 7.54 17.31
C ASP A 89 -9.40 6.48 17.72
N ALA A 90 -9.09 5.22 17.36
CA ALA A 90 -9.81 4.02 17.75
C ALA A 90 -8.81 2.99 18.26
N LYS A 91 -9.13 2.30 19.37
CA LYS A 91 -8.24 1.27 19.95
C LYS A 91 -8.53 -0.11 19.37
N THR A 92 -9.76 -0.30 18.91
CA THR A 92 -10.34 -1.51 18.33
C THR A 92 -11.30 -1.13 17.21
N GLU A 93 -11.65 -2.10 16.38
CA GLU A 93 -12.74 -2.01 15.40
C GLU A 93 -14.09 -1.61 16.05
N ALA A 94 -14.33 -2.00 17.31
CA ALA A 94 -15.55 -1.66 18.02
C ALA A 94 -15.68 -0.15 18.35
N ASP A 95 -14.56 0.57 18.46
CA ASP A 95 -14.54 2.02 18.71
C ASP A 95 -14.85 2.84 17.45
N LEU A 96 -14.80 2.23 16.26
CA LEU A 96 -15.03 2.94 14.99
C LEU A 96 -16.52 3.24 14.75
N PRO A 97 -16.85 4.39 14.13
CA PRO A 97 -18.19 4.66 13.61
C PRO A 97 -18.61 3.59 12.58
N GLN A 98 -19.85 3.11 12.64
CA GLN A 98 -20.34 2.05 11.74
C GLN A 98 -20.18 2.39 10.25
N ASP A 99 -20.26 3.68 9.88
CA ASP A 99 -20.02 4.19 8.52
C ASP A 99 -18.64 3.83 7.93
N VAL A 100 -17.65 3.44 8.74
CA VAL A 100 -16.31 3.04 8.29
C VAL A 100 -15.92 1.61 8.69
N ARG A 101 -16.85 0.85 9.28
CA ARG A 101 -16.67 -0.58 9.63
C ARG A 101 -17.13 -1.49 8.50
N PHE A 102 -16.78 -2.77 8.59
CA PHE A 102 -17.34 -3.78 7.68
C PHE A 102 -18.87 -3.91 7.83
N ASP A 103 -19.57 -4.05 6.70
CA ASP A 103 -21.04 -4.19 6.63
C ASP A 103 -21.55 -5.55 7.18
N ASN A 104 -20.65 -6.53 7.36
CA ASN A 104 -20.88 -7.83 7.99
C ASN A 104 -19.74 -8.13 8.97
N GLU A 105 -19.85 -9.19 9.80
CA GLU A 105 -18.71 -9.75 10.55
C GLU A 105 -17.68 -10.42 9.62
N LYS A 106 -16.98 -9.62 8.81
CA LYS A 106 -15.73 -10.01 8.14
C LYS A 106 -14.68 -10.32 9.21
N ARG A 107 -14.47 -11.61 9.48
CA ARG A 107 -13.19 -12.08 10.04
C ARG A 107 -12.16 -12.10 8.93
N SER A 108 -11.53 -10.93 8.75
CA SER A 108 -10.30 -10.80 7.98
C SER A 108 -9.10 -10.86 8.95
N ASP A 109 -8.09 -11.67 8.63
CA ASP A 109 -6.83 -11.89 9.38
C ASP A 109 -5.62 -11.57 8.47
N PHE A 110 -4.53 -10.92 8.96
CA PHE A 110 -3.56 -10.18 8.13
C PHE A 110 -2.06 -10.56 8.24
N GLU A 111 -1.22 -10.32 7.19
CA GLU A 111 0.29 -10.30 7.06
C GLU A 111 0.71 -9.98 5.55
N HIS A 112 1.69 -9.08 5.21
CA HIS A 112 1.95 -8.21 3.96
C HIS A 112 3.38 -8.30 3.22
N SER A 113 3.80 -7.75 1.98
CA SER A 113 5.23 -7.90 1.20
C SER A 113 5.76 -6.32 0.77
N LEU A 114 6.78 -5.90 -0.11
CA LEU A 114 8.12 -5.10 0.03
C LEU A 114 8.58 -4.23 -1.21
N HIS A 115 9.69 -3.43 -1.16
CA HIS A 115 10.64 -3.02 -2.28
C HIS A 115 12.02 -2.33 -1.85
N TYR A 116 12.99 -2.14 -2.78
CA TYR A 116 14.49 -1.93 -2.57
C TYR A 116 15.18 -0.76 -3.36
N ALA A 117 16.52 -0.51 -3.23
CA ALA A 117 17.35 0.50 -3.97
C ALA A 117 18.84 0.11 -4.29
N TYR A 118 19.70 1.04 -4.80
CA TYR A 118 20.83 0.76 -5.73
C TYR A 118 22.13 1.65 -5.60
N VAL A 119 23.32 1.04 -5.48
CA VAL A 119 24.70 1.46 -5.92
C VAL A 119 25.70 0.54 -5.21
N LEU A 120 26.70 -0.05 -5.88
CA LEU A 120 27.67 -0.96 -5.21
C LEU A 120 28.38 -0.24 -4.04
N PRO A 121 28.13 -0.65 -2.78
CA PRO A 121 28.57 0.13 -1.62
C PRO A 121 29.93 -0.36 -1.11
N GLU A 122 30.69 0.51 -0.43
CA GLU A 122 32.07 0.23 0.02
C GLU A 122 32.16 -0.97 0.98
N ASN A 123 31.07 -1.29 1.67
CA ASN A 123 30.94 -2.42 2.59
C ASN A 123 30.63 -3.78 1.90
N PHE A 124 30.55 -3.82 0.57
CA PHE A 124 30.34 -5.04 -0.22
C PHE A 124 31.51 -5.28 -1.21
N PRO A 125 32.67 -5.81 -0.75
CA PRO A 125 33.91 -5.88 -1.53
C PRO A 125 33.92 -7.00 -2.58
N VAL A 126 32.94 -7.01 -3.49
CA VAL A 126 32.89 -7.92 -4.64
C VAL A 126 33.94 -7.53 -5.67
N THR A 127 34.82 -8.47 -6.04
CA THR A 127 35.79 -8.27 -7.13
C THR A 127 35.27 -8.82 -8.46
N ALA A 128 35.81 -8.35 -9.59
CA ALA A 128 35.47 -8.88 -10.90
C ALA A 128 35.69 -10.41 -11.00
N ASP A 129 36.82 -10.91 -10.50
CA ASP A 129 37.19 -12.34 -10.55
C ASP A 129 36.25 -13.25 -9.73
N MET A 130 35.56 -12.69 -8.73
CA MET A 130 34.55 -13.42 -7.97
C MET A 130 33.35 -13.77 -8.83
N VAL A 131 32.84 -12.79 -9.59
CA VAL A 131 31.59 -12.92 -10.36
C VAL A 131 31.77 -13.25 -11.83
N GLN A 132 32.98 -13.15 -12.39
CA GLN A 132 33.28 -13.31 -13.83
C GLN A 132 32.74 -14.61 -14.46
N SER A 133 32.61 -15.69 -13.68
CA SER A 133 32.03 -16.98 -14.10
C SER A 133 30.51 -16.98 -14.29
N SER A 134 29.83 -15.93 -13.84
CA SER A 134 28.38 -15.71 -13.92
C SER A 134 28.03 -14.51 -14.81
N MET A 135 28.98 -14.10 -15.65
CA MET A 135 28.84 -13.00 -16.61
C MET A 135 28.92 -13.51 -18.06
N ALA A 136 28.31 -12.78 -18.98
CA ALA A 136 28.32 -13.11 -20.40
C ALA A 136 29.75 -13.11 -20.97
N SER A 137 29.99 -13.90 -22.01
CA SER A 137 31.33 -14.03 -22.58
C SER A 137 31.89 -12.67 -23.06
N LYS A 138 33.18 -12.42 -22.79
CA LYS A 138 33.95 -11.21 -23.19
C LYS A 138 33.59 -9.91 -22.44
N THR A 139 32.67 -9.94 -21.47
CA THR A 139 32.41 -8.79 -20.57
C THR A 139 33.11 -8.92 -19.22
N THR A 140 33.07 -7.86 -18.41
CA THR A 140 33.62 -7.77 -17.05
C THR A 140 32.73 -6.91 -16.16
N LEU A 141 32.81 -7.08 -14.83
CA LEU A 141 31.99 -6.33 -13.85
C LEU A 141 31.99 -4.82 -14.10
N ASN A 142 33.16 -4.23 -14.35
CA ASN A 142 33.29 -2.78 -14.61
C ASN A 142 32.60 -2.33 -15.90
N LYS A 143 32.55 -3.16 -16.95
CA LYS A 143 31.81 -2.84 -18.19
C LYS A 143 30.31 -2.87 -17.95
N GLU A 144 29.81 -3.89 -17.26
CA GLU A 144 28.37 -4.05 -17.03
C GLU A 144 27.84 -3.04 -16.00
N LEU A 145 28.67 -2.60 -15.04
CA LEU A 145 28.38 -1.43 -14.20
C LEU A 145 28.26 -0.14 -15.05
N GLN A 146 29.19 0.11 -15.97
CA GLN A 146 29.14 1.26 -16.88
C GLN A 146 27.99 1.19 -17.89
N ALA A 147 27.50 -0.01 -18.22
CA ALA A 147 26.36 -0.24 -19.09
C ALA A 147 25.00 -0.19 -18.37
N GLY A 148 24.96 -0.13 -17.03
CA GLY A 148 23.72 -0.15 -16.25
C GLY A 148 23.08 -1.55 -16.08
N ASN A 149 23.85 -2.63 -16.29
CA ASN A 149 23.35 -4.00 -16.28
C ASN A 149 23.57 -4.74 -14.94
N ILE A 150 24.25 -4.13 -13.97
CA ILE A 150 24.55 -4.74 -12.66
C ILE A 150 23.67 -4.12 -11.59
N TYR A 151 22.71 -4.91 -11.09
CA TYR A 151 21.65 -4.49 -10.18
C TYR A 151 22.01 -4.83 -8.74
N LEU A 152 21.58 -3.98 -7.80
CA LEU A 152 21.76 -4.23 -6.37
C LEU A 152 20.41 -4.34 -5.70
N LEU A 153 20.36 -5.16 -4.65
CA LEU A 153 19.32 -5.12 -3.65
C LEU A 153 19.99 -5.11 -2.27
N ASP A 154 19.85 -4.01 -1.52
CA ASP A 154 20.49 -3.77 -0.23
C ASP A 154 19.47 -3.71 0.93
N TYR A 155 19.66 -4.56 1.96
CA TYR A 155 18.86 -4.56 3.19
C TYR A 155 19.51 -3.81 4.35
N SER A 156 20.36 -2.80 4.12
CA SER A 156 20.93 -1.96 5.20
C SER A 156 19.90 -1.41 6.19
N ILE A 157 18.64 -1.22 5.77
CA ILE A 157 17.52 -0.85 6.64
C ILE A 157 17.20 -1.88 7.75
N MET A 158 17.62 -3.15 7.58
CA MET A 158 17.50 -4.24 8.56
C MET A 158 18.66 -4.30 9.57
N ASP A 159 19.75 -3.57 9.36
CA ASP A 159 20.98 -3.75 10.14
C ASP A 159 20.78 -3.43 11.63
N GLY A 160 21.16 -4.36 12.51
CA GLY A 160 20.93 -4.25 13.95
C GLY A 160 19.46 -4.13 14.39
N ILE A 161 18.47 -4.55 13.56
CA ILE A 161 17.07 -4.66 14.02
C ILE A 161 16.96 -5.76 15.09
N PRO A 162 16.37 -5.49 16.27
CA PRO A 162 16.19 -6.50 17.31
C PRO A 162 15.32 -7.68 16.84
N ALA A 163 15.89 -8.88 16.86
CA ALA A 163 15.19 -10.09 16.47
C ALA A 163 14.25 -10.60 17.58
N ASN A 164 13.15 -11.22 17.16
CA ASN A 164 12.09 -11.72 18.02
C ASN A 164 12.55 -12.91 18.88
N THR A 165 11.89 -13.12 20.02
CA THR A 165 11.98 -14.36 20.80
C THR A 165 10.62 -15.07 20.77
N ILE A 166 10.55 -16.18 20.04
CA ILE A 166 9.32 -16.93 19.78
C ILE A 166 9.31 -18.19 20.64
N LYS A 167 8.26 -18.37 21.46
CA LYS A 167 8.11 -19.52 22.38
C LYS A 167 9.37 -19.74 23.26
N GLY A 168 10.04 -18.66 23.66
CA GLY A 168 11.27 -18.68 24.46
C GLY A 168 12.56 -18.93 23.67
N LYS A 169 12.52 -19.02 22.33
CA LYS A 169 13.69 -19.19 21.46
C LYS A 169 13.99 -17.91 20.70
N LEU A 170 15.22 -17.41 20.79
CA LEU A 170 15.71 -16.34 19.94
C LEU A 170 15.57 -16.72 18.46
N GLN A 171 15.02 -15.82 17.65
CA GLN A 171 15.04 -15.88 16.19
C GLN A 171 16.16 -14.99 15.68
N PHE A 172 16.45 -15.08 14.39
CA PHE A 172 17.55 -14.37 13.76
C PHE A 172 17.07 -13.50 12.60
N ILE A 173 17.85 -12.45 12.36
CA ILE A 173 17.72 -11.47 11.28
C ILE A 173 19.12 -11.36 10.67
N ALA A 174 19.16 -11.08 9.38
CA ALA A 174 20.36 -10.67 8.66
C ALA A 174 20.07 -9.32 7.97
N ALA A 175 21.09 -8.63 7.50
CA ALA A 175 20.94 -7.46 6.63
C ALA A 175 21.70 -7.64 5.28
N PRO A 176 21.27 -8.57 4.40
CA PRO A 176 22.03 -8.94 3.21
C PRO A 176 22.19 -7.83 2.17
N ILE A 177 23.23 -7.99 1.36
CA ILE A 177 23.46 -7.23 0.12
C ILE A 177 23.55 -8.23 -1.02
N CYS A 178 22.66 -8.12 -2.00
CA CYS A 178 22.57 -9.03 -3.16
C CYS A 178 22.95 -8.27 -4.44
N LEU A 179 24.00 -8.73 -5.12
CA LEU A 179 24.37 -8.28 -6.47
C LEU A 179 23.70 -9.18 -7.51
N LEU A 180 23.13 -8.58 -8.54
CA LEU A 180 22.52 -9.25 -9.68
C LEU A 180 23.10 -8.71 -10.99
N TYR A 181 22.95 -9.48 -12.05
CA TYR A 181 23.32 -9.12 -13.41
C TYR A 181 22.14 -9.37 -14.34
N GLN A 182 21.82 -8.38 -15.18
CA GLN A 182 20.94 -8.56 -16.32
C GLN A 182 21.70 -9.32 -17.42
N HIS A 183 21.71 -10.66 -17.30
CA HIS A 183 22.31 -11.53 -18.30
C HIS A 183 21.54 -11.41 -19.62
N PRO A 184 22.21 -11.37 -20.78
CA PRO A 184 21.53 -11.27 -22.07
C PRO A 184 20.66 -12.50 -22.38
N ASP A 185 21.05 -13.68 -21.89
CA ASP A 185 20.38 -14.96 -22.19
C ASP A 185 19.45 -15.44 -21.05
N ASP A 186 19.79 -15.15 -19.79
CA ASP A 186 19.11 -15.71 -18.59
C ASP A 186 18.25 -14.70 -17.82
N GLY A 187 18.22 -13.44 -18.25
CA GLY A 187 17.52 -12.38 -17.54
C GLY A 187 18.26 -11.89 -16.28
N LEU A 188 17.51 -11.36 -15.31
CA LEU A 188 18.07 -10.79 -14.08
C LEU A 188 18.43 -11.88 -13.06
N ILE A 189 19.71 -12.23 -12.96
CA ILE A 189 20.21 -13.34 -12.12
C ILE A 189 21.09 -12.84 -10.95
N PRO A 190 20.99 -13.42 -9.74
CA PRO A 190 21.90 -13.10 -8.63
C PRO A 190 23.30 -13.68 -8.87
N ILE A 191 24.33 -12.86 -8.66
CA ILE A 191 25.75 -13.18 -8.92
C ILE A 191 26.66 -13.11 -7.68
N ALA A 192 26.27 -12.38 -6.63
CA ALA A 192 26.96 -12.38 -5.34
C ALA A 192 26.00 -12.02 -4.20
N ILE A 193 26.19 -12.59 -3.01
CA ILE A 193 25.41 -12.29 -1.80
C ILE A 193 26.35 -12.16 -0.60
N GLN A 194 26.34 -11.03 0.09
CA GLN A 194 26.86 -10.91 1.46
C GLN A 194 25.67 -10.92 2.42
N LEU A 195 25.76 -11.59 3.57
CA LEU A 195 24.59 -11.74 4.45
C LEU A 195 24.45 -10.63 5.50
N GLU A 196 25.51 -9.91 5.83
CA GLU A 196 25.46 -8.76 6.73
C GLU A 196 26.12 -7.53 6.12
N GLN A 197 25.81 -6.35 6.66
CA GLN A 197 26.37 -5.07 6.21
C GLN A 197 27.86 -4.89 6.54
N SER A 198 28.43 -5.65 7.48
CA SER A 198 29.86 -5.55 7.83
C SER A 198 30.66 -6.68 7.17
N PRO A 199 31.57 -6.39 6.21
CA PRO A 199 32.40 -7.41 5.57
C PRO A 199 33.48 -7.91 6.55
N GLY A 200 33.71 -9.22 6.58
CA GLY A 200 34.68 -9.84 7.49
C GLY A 200 34.83 -11.34 7.22
N LEU A 201 35.73 -11.99 7.97
CA LEU A 201 35.97 -13.43 7.84
C LEU A 201 34.72 -14.27 8.20
N GLU A 202 33.90 -13.79 9.13
CA GLU A 202 32.63 -14.40 9.53
C GLU A 202 31.43 -13.93 8.69
N THR A 203 31.67 -13.09 7.67
CA THR A 203 30.65 -12.59 6.73
C THR A 203 31.05 -12.90 5.28
N PRO A 204 31.14 -14.18 4.88
CA PRO A 204 31.61 -14.55 3.55
C PRO A 204 30.65 -14.07 2.45
N ILE A 205 31.22 -13.63 1.32
CA ILE A 205 30.45 -13.35 0.10
C ILE A 205 30.19 -14.68 -0.62
N PHE A 206 28.92 -15.10 -0.65
CA PHE A 206 28.42 -16.26 -1.36
C PHE A 206 28.29 -15.97 -2.86
N LEU A 207 28.53 -16.99 -3.69
CA LEU A 207 28.60 -16.91 -5.15
C LEU A 207 27.91 -18.14 -5.79
N PRO A 208 27.38 -18.05 -7.02
CA PRO A 208 26.78 -19.18 -7.74
C PRO A 208 27.69 -20.40 -7.94
N LYS A 209 29.01 -20.25 -7.75
CA LYS A 209 30.03 -21.30 -7.90
C LYS A 209 30.43 -22.00 -6.59
N ASP A 210 29.86 -21.58 -5.46
CA ASP A 210 30.06 -22.25 -4.18
C ASP A 210 29.32 -23.60 -4.11
N ALA A 211 29.47 -24.34 -3.02
CA ALA A 211 28.68 -25.55 -2.77
C ALA A 211 27.16 -25.28 -2.95
N PRO A 212 26.40 -26.12 -3.67
CA PRO A 212 25.01 -25.81 -4.04
C PRO A 212 24.08 -25.48 -2.87
N LEU A 213 24.32 -26.08 -1.69
CA LEU A 213 23.55 -25.78 -0.48
C LEU A 213 23.93 -24.43 0.15
N ALA A 214 25.21 -24.03 0.11
CA ALA A 214 25.66 -22.71 0.55
C ALA A 214 25.03 -21.59 -0.28
N TRP A 215 25.06 -21.71 -1.62
CA TRP A 215 24.42 -20.73 -2.51
C TRP A 215 22.90 -20.72 -2.39
N LEU A 216 22.27 -21.89 -2.19
CA LEU A 216 20.83 -21.97 -1.91
C LEU A 216 20.46 -21.28 -0.60
N PHE A 217 21.21 -21.53 0.49
CA PHE A 217 20.93 -20.98 1.81
C PHE A 217 21.17 -19.47 1.87
N ALA A 218 22.21 -18.95 1.20
CA ALA A 218 22.43 -17.51 1.07
C ALA A 218 21.23 -16.81 0.40
N LYS A 219 20.66 -17.40 -0.67
CA LYS A 219 19.41 -16.91 -1.28
C LYS A 219 18.21 -17.01 -0.32
N MET A 220 18.11 -18.04 0.51
CA MET A 220 17.05 -18.13 1.54
C MET A 220 17.13 -17.01 2.58
N TRP A 221 18.33 -16.52 2.92
CA TRP A 221 18.51 -15.35 3.82
C TRP A 221 18.18 -14.01 3.16
N VAL A 222 18.54 -13.84 1.88
CA VAL A 222 18.02 -12.72 1.06
C VAL A 222 16.49 -12.78 1.07
N ARG A 223 15.89 -13.95 0.85
CA ARG A 223 14.42 -14.11 0.84
C ARG A 223 13.73 -14.05 2.21
N HIS A 224 14.44 -14.28 3.32
CA HIS A 224 13.96 -14.02 4.68
C HIS A 224 13.81 -12.52 4.93
N SER A 225 14.81 -11.76 4.50
CA SER A 225 14.80 -10.30 4.53
C SER A 225 13.74 -9.77 3.56
N GLU A 226 13.54 -10.46 2.43
CA GLU A 226 12.39 -10.31 1.50
C GLU A 226 11.04 -10.74 2.08
N PHE A 227 10.99 -11.07 3.38
CA PHE A 227 9.76 -11.20 4.17
C PHE A 227 9.71 -10.17 5.32
N GLN A 228 10.83 -9.81 5.94
CA GLN A 228 10.84 -8.87 7.08
C GLN A 228 10.52 -7.42 6.65
N VAL A 229 11.25 -6.95 5.65
CA VAL A 229 11.06 -5.64 5.01
C VAL A 229 9.74 -5.63 4.22
N PHE A 230 9.23 -6.83 3.91
CA PHE A 230 8.05 -7.08 3.10
C PHE A 230 6.85 -6.73 3.95
N GLN A 231 6.60 -7.54 4.97
CA GLN A 231 5.55 -7.37 5.96
C GLN A 231 5.33 -5.97 6.53
N LEU A 232 6.37 -5.13 6.58
CA LEU A 232 6.35 -3.89 7.34
C LEU A 232 6.46 -2.64 6.49
N LEU A 233 7.10 -2.68 5.33
CA LEU A 233 7.37 -1.46 4.56
C LEU A 233 6.38 -1.26 3.43
N SER A 234 6.54 -1.92 2.27
CA SER A 234 5.86 -1.45 1.05
C SER A 234 4.37 -1.73 0.96
N HIS A 235 3.86 -2.61 1.80
CA HIS A 235 2.43 -2.87 1.94
C HIS A 235 1.93 -2.22 3.24
N LEU A 236 2.32 -2.66 4.45
CA LEU A 236 1.82 -2.03 5.70
C LEU A 236 2.08 -0.51 5.80
N LEU A 237 3.33 -0.05 5.73
CA LEU A 237 3.61 1.38 5.88
C LEU A 237 3.26 2.18 4.62
N ARG A 238 3.69 1.73 3.43
CA ARG A 238 3.57 2.50 2.18
C ARG A 238 2.21 2.39 1.49
N THR A 239 1.34 1.44 1.83
CA THR A 239 -0.09 1.48 1.43
C THR A 239 -1.03 1.73 2.60
N HIS A 240 -1.18 0.81 3.57
CA HIS A 240 -2.19 0.95 4.63
C HIS A 240 -2.08 2.27 5.39
N LEU A 241 -0.90 2.57 5.98
CA LEU A 241 -0.73 3.74 6.84
C LEU A 241 -0.70 5.05 6.04
N VAL A 242 -0.24 5.02 4.78
CA VAL A 242 -0.32 6.16 3.85
C VAL A 242 -1.78 6.47 3.49
N VAL A 243 -2.57 5.47 3.08
CA VAL A 243 -3.97 5.67 2.66
C VAL A 243 -4.88 6.00 3.85
N GLU A 244 -4.58 5.50 5.06
CA GLU A 244 -5.28 5.92 6.26
C GLU A 244 -5.11 7.43 6.56
N VAL A 245 -3.95 8.02 6.28
CA VAL A 245 -3.78 9.48 6.40
C VAL A 245 -4.74 10.22 5.45
N PHE A 246 -4.83 9.78 4.19
CA PHE A 246 -5.80 10.34 3.24
C PHE A 246 -7.25 10.08 3.70
N CYS A 247 -7.54 8.92 4.28
CA CYS A 247 -8.88 8.55 4.76
C CYS A 247 -9.35 9.45 5.90
N VAL A 248 -8.55 9.55 6.98
CA VAL A 248 -8.89 10.35 8.17
C VAL A 248 -9.02 11.83 7.80
N ALA A 249 -8.09 12.39 7.01
CA ALA A 249 -8.18 13.77 6.54
C ALA A 249 -9.42 14.03 5.66
N THR A 250 -9.73 13.14 4.71
CA THR A 250 -10.93 13.24 3.84
C THR A 250 -12.21 13.23 4.65
N LEU A 251 -12.31 12.31 5.62
CA LEU A 251 -13.47 12.22 6.50
C LEU A 251 -13.62 13.46 7.39
N ARG A 252 -12.53 14.12 7.78
CA ARG A 252 -12.51 15.30 8.66
C ARG A 252 -12.73 16.65 7.98
N GLN A 253 -12.22 16.85 6.77
CA GLN A 253 -12.13 18.18 6.16
C GLN A 253 -13.03 18.38 4.93
N LEU A 254 -13.52 17.31 4.32
CA LEU A 254 -14.36 17.38 3.11
C LEU A 254 -15.79 16.88 3.43
N PRO A 255 -16.84 17.72 3.24
CA PRO A 255 -18.23 17.32 3.48
C PRO A 255 -18.75 16.36 2.38
N ALA A 256 -19.84 15.64 2.62
CA ALA A 256 -20.32 14.59 1.71
C ALA A 256 -20.71 15.08 0.29
N VAL A 257 -20.99 16.38 0.16
CA VAL A 257 -21.31 17.03 -1.13
C VAL A 257 -20.07 17.46 -1.93
N HIS A 258 -18.88 17.44 -1.32
CA HIS A 258 -17.66 17.93 -1.96
C HIS A 258 -17.21 17.00 -3.10
N PRO A 259 -16.85 17.52 -4.29
CA PRO A 259 -16.43 16.68 -5.42
C PRO A 259 -15.25 15.77 -5.06
N ILE A 260 -14.26 16.29 -4.32
CA ILE A 260 -13.11 15.49 -3.89
C ILE A 260 -13.48 14.44 -2.81
N TYR A 261 -14.52 14.66 -2.00
CA TYR A 261 -15.03 13.60 -1.12
C TYR A 261 -15.68 12.48 -1.93
N LYS A 262 -16.57 12.83 -2.86
CA LYS A 262 -17.27 11.88 -3.74
C LYS A 262 -16.31 11.04 -4.58
N LEU A 263 -15.22 11.66 -5.06
CA LEU A 263 -14.15 11.00 -5.80
C LEU A 263 -13.36 10.02 -4.95
N LEU A 264 -13.00 10.38 -3.72
CA LEU A 264 -12.15 9.53 -2.86
C LEU A 264 -12.94 8.48 -2.06
N ALA A 265 -14.23 8.69 -1.77
CA ALA A 265 -15.00 7.80 -0.89
C ALA A 265 -14.97 6.30 -1.32
N PRO A 266 -15.14 5.94 -2.61
CA PRO A 266 -15.02 4.55 -3.05
C PRO A 266 -13.61 3.95 -2.84
N HIS A 267 -12.58 4.79 -2.83
CA HIS A 267 -11.18 4.39 -2.74
C HIS A 267 -10.65 4.30 -1.30
N LEU A 268 -11.42 4.78 -0.34
CA LEU A 268 -11.10 4.82 1.09
C LEU A 268 -11.96 3.84 1.91
N ARG A 269 -12.85 3.07 1.26
CA ARG A 269 -13.77 2.13 1.89
C ARG A 269 -13.01 1.11 2.73
N TYR A 270 -13.47 0.90 3.97
CA TYR A 270 -12.94 -0.04 4.96
C TYR A 270 -11.48 0.13 5.44
N THR A 271 -10.68 1.06 4.90
CA THR A 271 -9.26 1.19 5.31
C THR A 271 -9.08 1.51 6.81
N LEU A 272 -10.03 2.19 7.46
CA LEU A 272 -9.96 2.45 8.91
C LEU A 272 -10.24 1.20 9.76
N GLU A 273 -11.30 0.45 9.42
CA GLU A 273 -11.59 -0.87 10.00
C GLU A 273 -10.37 -1.77 9.93
N ILE A 274 -9.73 -1.79 8.77
CA ILE A 274 -8.71 -2.78 8.46
C ILE A 274 -7.36 -2.46 9.07
N ASN A 275 -6.98 -1.18 9.12
CA ASN A 275 -5.80 -0.76 9.86
C ASN A 275 -5.99 -0.88 11.38
N CYS A 276 -7.22 -0.75 11.90
CA CYS A 276 -7.53 -1.07 13.29
C CYS A 276 -7.36 -2.57 13.59
N ARG A 277 -7.86 -3.47 12.72
CA ARG A 277 -7.62 -4.92 12.83
C ARG A 277 -6.12 -5.26 12.72
N GLY A 278 -5.40 -4.60 11.81
CA GLY A 278 -3.94 -4.66 11.72
C GLY A 278 -3.26 -4.30 13.05
N ARG A 279 -3.60 -3.15 13.62
CA ARG A 279 -3.07 -2.68 14.92
C ARG A 279 -3.39 -3.60 16.09
N THR A 280 -4.56 -4.24 16.14
CA THR A 280 -4.97 -5.07 17.29
C THR A 280 -4.55 -6.55 17.16
N GLN A 281 -4.68 -7.15 15.98
CA GLN A 281 -4.53 -8.60 15.77
C GLN A 281 -3.17 -8.97 15.18
N LEU A 282 -2.53 -8.03 14.49
CA LEU A 282 -1.36 -8.29 13.65
C LEU A 282 -0.06 -7.80 14.32
N ILE A 283 0.07 -6.48 14.46
CA ILE A 283 1.31 -5.79 14.91
C ILE A 283 1.30 -5.47 16.42
N SER A 284 0.29 -5.93 17.15
CA SER A 284 0.20 -5.76 18.61
C SER A 284 1.19 -6.64 19.37
N ALA A 285 1.37 -6.36 20.67
CA ALA A 285 2.24 -7.14 21.55
C ALA A 285 1.86 -8.63 21.71
N ASN A 286 0.67 -9.05 21.26
CA ASN A 286 0.24 -10.45 21.20
C ASN A 286 -0.13 -10.90 19.76
N GLY A 287 0.06 -10.03 18.78
CA GLY A 287 -0.34 -10.24 17.39
C GLY A 287 0.54 -11.24 16.64
N ILE A 288 0.16 -11.55 15.40
CA ILE A 288 0.75 -12.66 14.66
C ILE A 288 2.26 -12.46 14.38
N PHE A 289 2.71 -11.23 14.10
CA PHE A 289 4.15 -10.92 14.01
C PHE A 289 4.92 -11.38 15.24
N LYS A 290 4.42 -11.03 16.43
CA LYS A 290 5.09 -11.39 17.69
C LYS A 290 5.13 -12.91 17.89
N ARG A 291 4.18 -13.65 17.30
CA ARG A 291 4.04 -15.10 17.41
C ARG A 291 4.88 -15.90 16.40
N VAL A 292 5.12 -15.40 15.17
CA VAL A 292 5.81 -16.19 14.12
C VAL A 292 6.93 -15.48 13.34
N VAL A 293 6.98 -14.14 13.29
CA VAL A 293 7.89 -13.38 12.40
C VAL A 293 9.17 -12.94 13.11
N SER A 294 10.31 -12.93 12.40
CA SER A 294 11.63 -12.56 12.97
C SER A 294 11.70 -11.12 13.51
N THR A 295 10.99 -10.14 12.93
CA THR A 295 10.94 -8.76 13.44
C THR A 295 9.94 -8.55 14.60
N GLY A 296 9.14 -9.56 14.96
CA GLY A 296 8.03 -9.41 15.90
C GLY A 296 8.39 -8.86 17.29
N GLY A 297 7.68 -7.80 17.71
CA GLY A 297 8.00 -7.01 18.90
C GLY A 297 8.72 -5.73 18.51
N ASP A 298 9.72 -5.31 19.29
CA ASP A 298 10.35 -3.98 19.14
C ASP A 298 10.96 -3.75 17.75
N GLY A 299 11.53 -4.79 17.13
CA GLY A 299 12.12 -4.72 15.79
C GLY A 299 11.15 -4.27 14.70
N LEU A 300 9.86 -4.62 14.84
CA LEU A 300 8.78 -4.23 13.94
C LEU A 300 8.63 -2.71 13.86
N LEU A 301 8.51 -2.09 15.03
CA LEU A 301 8.31 -0.65 15.14
C LEU A 301 9.58 0.10 14.76
N ILE A 302 10.76 -0.41 15.15
CA ILE A 302 12.05 0.20 14.80
C ILE A 302 12.26 0.17 13.27
N LEU A 303 11.89 -0.91 12.58
CA LEU A 303 11.99 -1.00 11.12
C LEU A 303 11.04 -0.01 10.43
N ALA A 304 9.76 0.03 10.82
CA ALA A 304 8.80 1.00 10.29
C ALA A 304 9.25 2.46 10.55
N GLN A 305 9.83 2.75 11.71
CA GLN A 305 10.42 4.06 12.07
C GLN A 305 11.72 4.41 11.30
N ARG A 306 12.39 3.44 10.66
CA ARG A 306 13.51 3.71 9.75
C ARG A 306 12.98 4.12 8.39
N GLU A 307 12.10 3.32 7.82
CA GLU A 307 11.49 3.59 6.52
C GLU A 307 10.72 4.91 6.51
N TYR A 308 9.94 5.18 7.57
CA TYR A 308 9.17 6.41 7.65
C TYR A 308 10.04 7.67 7.49
N LYS A 309 11.28 7.67 7.99
CA LYS A 309 12.21 8.82 7.87
C LYS A 309 12.70 9.07 6.45
N VAL A 310 12.72 8.05 5.60
CA VAL A 310 13.17 8.10 4.19
C VAL A 310 12.00 8.08 3.19
N LEU A 311 10.77 7.83 3.67
CA LEU A 311 9.55 7.97 2.89
C LEU A 311 9.40 9.41 2.37
N THR A 312 9.16 9.55 1.07
CA THR A 312 8.85 10.84 0.43
C THR A 312 7.59 10.74 -0.42
N TYR A 313 6.86 11.84 -0.54
CA TYR A 313 5.74 12.00 -1.47
C TYR A 313 6.15 11.75 -2.93
N ARG A 314 7.40 12.07 -3.28
CA ARG A 314 8.01 11.73 -4.57
C ARG A 314 8.07 10.21 -4.79
N SER A 315 8.48 9.45 -3.77
CA SER A 315 8.55 7.98 -3.82
C SER A 315 7.18 7.26 -3.77
N LEU A 316 6.07 8.02 -3.67
CA LEU A 316 4.71 7.50 -3.86
C LEU A 316 4.20 7.70 -5.30
N GLN A 317 5.02 8.26 -6.20
CA GLN A 317 4.68 8.50 -7.61
C GLN A 317 5.50 7.55 -8.49
N PRO A 318 4.88 6.56 -9.18
CA PRO A 318 5.57 5.48 -9.87
C PRO A 318 6.66 5.92 -10.85
N HIS A 319 6.43 6.96 -11.67
CA HIS A 319 7.44 7.50 -12.59
C HIS A 319 8.73 7.91 -11.88
N TYR A 320 8.61 8.54 -10.71
CA TYR A 320 9.76 8.97 -9.93
C TYR A 320 10.39 7.81 -9.16
N ASP A 321 9.61 6.90 -8.60
CA ASP A 321 10.14 5.68 -7.96
C ASP A 321 10.99 4.83 -8.92
N PHE A 322 10.47 4.47 -10.11
CA PHE A 322 11.24 3.67 -11.07
C PHE A 322 12.47 4.41 -11.61
N SER A 323 12.40 5.74 -11.73
CA SER A 323 13.52 6.59 -12.17
C SER A 323 14.60 6.73 -11.10
N ASP A 324 14.23 7.03 -9.86
CA ASP A 324 15.15 7.27 -8.76
C ASP A 324 15.84 5.96 -8.31
N ARG A 325 15.16 4.81 -8.49
CA ARG A 325 15.75 3.47 -8.33
C ARG A 325 16.58 2.99 -9.54
N GLY A 326 16.61 3.75 -10.65
CA GLY A 326 17.36 3.41 -11.86
C GLY A 326 16.79 2.27 -12.71
N VAL A 327 15.58 1.77 -12.40
CA VAL A 327 14.99 0.56 -13.03
C VAL A 327 14.06 0.86 -14.21
N SER A 328 13.93 2.11 -14.66
CA SER A 328 13.05 2.51 -15.77
C SER A 328 13.32 1.80 -17.10
N GLN A 329 14.53 1.25 -17.31
CA GLN A 329 14.93 0.56 -18.55
C GLN A 329 15.12 -0.96 -18.40
N LEU A 330 14.90 -1.53 -17.22
CA LEU A 330 15.03 -2.97 -16.96
C LEU A 330 14.02 -3.76 -17.84
N PRO A 331 14.46 -4.69 -18.73
CA PRO A 331 13.55 -5.50 -19.54
C PRO A 331 12.66 -6.43 -18.70
N ASN A 332 11.53 -6.85 -19.27
CA ASN A 332 10.57 -7.83 -18.73
C ASN A 332 10.02 -7.53 -17.32
N TYR A 333 10.15 -6.29 -16.84
CA TYR A 333 9.71 -5.87 -15.52
C TYR A 333 8.23 -5.43 -15.53
N PHE A 334 7.33 -6.41 -15.67
CA PHE A 334 5.88 -6.20 -15.86
C PHE A 334 5.24 -5.29 -14.81
N TYR A 335 5.69 -5.36 -13.55
CA TYR A 335 5.23 -4.47 -12.47
C TYR A 335 5.38 -2.99 -12.81
N ARG A 336 6.50 -2.55 -13.43
CA ARG A 336 6.66 -1.16 -13.88
C ARG A 336 5.65 -0.82 -14.95
N GLU A 337 5.60 -1.64 -16.00
CA GLU A 337 4.80 -1.35 -17.18
C GLU A 337 3.31 -1.23 -16.83
N HIS A 338 2.77 -2.21 -16.09
CA HIS A 338 1.38 -2.19 -15.67
C HIS A 338 1.09 -1.09 -14.63
N SER A 339 2.04 -0.80 -13.73
CA SER A 339 1.91 0.32 -12.79
C SER A 339 1.86 1.66 -13.50
N LEU A 340 2.71 1.88 -14.52
CA LEU A 340 2.69 3.13 -15.29
C LEU A 340 1.41 3.24 -16.12
N MET A 341 0.95 2.16 -16.75
CA MET A 341 -0.34 2.16 -17.47
C MET A 341 -1.52 2.51 -16.57
N LEU A 342 -1.58 1.95 -15.36
CA LEU A 342 -2.62 2.26 -14.37
C LEU A 342 -2.47 3.66 -13.78
N TRP A 343 -1.24 4.12 -13.53
CA TRP A 343 -0.96 5.48 -13.07
C TRP A 343 -1.47 6.54 -14.06
N GLU A 344 -1.16 6.39 -15.35
CA GLU A 344 -1.64 7.31 -16.39
C GLU A 344 -3.17 7.31 -16.50
N ALA A 345 -3.81 6.13 -16.38
CA ALA A 345 -5.28 6.03 -16.39
C ALA A 345 -5.91 6.71 -15.17
N VAL A 346 -5.35 6.52 -13.97
CA VAL A 346 -5.82 7.14 -12.73
C VAL A 346 -5.57 8.66 -12.75
N HIS A 347 -4.38 9.12 -13.15
CA HIS A 347 -4.06 10.55 -13.23
C HIS A 347 -4.95 11.28 -14.25
N SER A 348 -5.16 10.68 -15.43
CA SER A 348 -6.08 11.22 -16.44
C SER A 348 -7.54 11.28 -15.95
N PHE A 349 -8.00 10.24 -15.25
CA PHE A 349 -9.33 10.20 -14.61
C PHE A 349 -9.50 11.31 -13.57
N VAL A 350 -8.61 11.40 -12.57
CA VAL A 350 -8.73 12.44 -11.53
C VAL A 350 -8.53 13.84 -12.11
N SER A 351 -7.67 14.02 -13.11
CA SER A 351 -7.51 15.31 -13.80
C SER A 351 -8.76 15.73 -14.54
N SER A 352 -9.46 14.80 -15.19
CA SER A 352 -10.75 15.07 -15.83
C SER A 352 -11.80 15.46 -14.79
N MET A 353 -11.91 14.70 -13.69
CA MET A 353 -12.81 15.01 -12.58
C MET A 353 -12.50 16.36 -11.90
N VAL A 354 -11.23 16.69 -11.67
CA VAL A 354 -10.80 17.99 -11.12
C VAL A 354 -11.20 19.13 -12.03
N ASN A 355 -11.03 18.99 -13.35
CA ASN A 355 -11.33 20.05 -14.32
C ASN A 355 -12.84 20.33 -14.48
N LEU A 356 -13.73 19.38 -14.16
CA LEU A 356 -15.17 19.63 -14.10
C LEU A 356 -15.55 20.62 -12.98
N TYR A 357 -14.87 20.58 -11.83
CA TYR A 357 -15.24 21.34 -10.63
C TYR A 357 -14.29 22.51 -10.29
N TYR A 358 -13.07 22.51 -10.81
CA TYR A 358 -12.10 23.59 -10.67
C TYR A 358 -11.63 24.02 -12.07
N HIS A 359 -12.10 25.17 -12.54
CA HIS A 359 -11.79 25.66 -13.88
C HIS A 359 -10.42 26.36 -13.95
N THR A 360 -9.93 26.87 -12.82
CA THR A 360 -8.63 27.53 -12.68
C THR A 360 -7.89 27.08 -11.42
N ASP A 361 -6.58 27.23 -11.44
CA ASP A 361 -5.70 27.01 -10.29
C ASP A 361 -6.04 27.95 -9.12
N GLN A 362 -6.61 29.12 -9.43
CA GLN A 362 -7.06 30.08 -8.45
C GLN A 362 -8.28 29.58 -7.65
N ASP A 363 -9.08 28.66 -8.20
CA ASP A 363 -10.24 28.07 -7.51
C ASP A 363 -9.76 27.06 -6.46
N VAL A 364 -8.78 26.22 -6.81
CA VAL A 364 -8.06 25.31 -5.89
C VAL A 364 -7.44 26.07 -4.71
N GLN A 365 -6.80 27.20 -4.98
CA GLN A 365 -6.22 28.07 -3.94
C GLN A 365 -7.28 28.70 -3.01
N LYS A 366 -8.50 28.95 -3.51
CA LYS A 366 -9.58 29.64 -2.77
C LYS A 366 -10.45 28.71 -1.95
N ASP A 367 -10.45 27.41 -2.23
CA ASP A 367 -11.27 26.41 -1.55
C ASP A 367 -10.72 26.13 -0.12
N PRO A 368 -11.38 26.61 0.95
CA PRO A 368 -10.82 26.48 2.29
C PRO A 368 -11.00 25.07 2.87
N GLU A 369 -11.92 24.26 2.32
CA GLU A 369 -12.14 22.86 2.72
C GLU A 369 -10.99 22.01 2.17
N LEU A 370 -10.66 22.20 0.89
CA LEU A 370 -9.50 21.57 0.26
C LEU A 370 -8.17 22.02 0.86
N GLN A 371 -8.00 23.33 1.14
CA GLN A 371 -6.79 23.82 1.79
C GLN A 371 -6.69 23.35 3.26
N ALA A 372 -7.80 23.04 3.93
CA ALA A 372 -7.77 22.38 5.24
C ALA A 372 -7.39 20.90 5.14
N TRP A 373 -7.90 20.19 4.14
CA TRP A 373 -7.59 18.78 3.84
C TRP A 373 -6.09 18.54 3.65
N ILE A 374 -5.41 19.33 2.80
CA ILE A 374 -3.95 19.19 2.61
C ILE A 374 -3.14 19.51 3.88
N ARG A 375 -3.58 20.46 4.72
CA ARG A 375 -2.93 20.72 6.02
C ARG A 375 -3.10 19.57 7.01
N ASP A 376 -4.29 18.95 7.05
CA ASP A 376 -4.57 17.81 7.92
C ASP A 376 -3.75 16.57 7.48
N ILE A 377 -3.55 16.36 6.18
CA ILE A 377 -2.63 15.35 5.62
C ILE A 377 -1.18 15.63 6.02
N SER A 378 -0.68 16.83 5.72
CA SER A 378 0.77 17.15 5.78
C SER A 378 1.29 17.51 7.17
N LEU A 379 0.45 18.04 8.07
CA LEU A 379 0.88 18.51 9.40
C LEU A 379 0.43 17.60 10.53
N GLU A 380 -0.80 17.06 10.45
CA GLU A 380 -1.35 16.16 11.47
C GLU A 380 -1.08 14.68 11.16
N GLY A 381 -1.32 14.24 9.91
CA GLY A 381 -1.14 12.86 9.47
C GLY A 381 0.31 12.44 9.30
N PHE A 382 1.02 13.04 8.33
CA PHE A 382 2.46 12.83 8.07
C PHE A 382 3.36 13.63 9.03
N THR A 383 3.05 13.56 10.33
CA THR A 383 3.77 14.30 11.37
C THR A 383 5.17 13.74 11.63
N GLU A 384 6.03 14.52 12.29
CA GLU A 384 7.45 14.23 12.55
C GLU A 384 8.35 14.01 11.31
N LEU A 385 7.83 14.12 10.08
CA LEU A 385 8.54 13.79 8.84
C LEU A 385 8.86 15.02 7.95
N LEU A 386 9.87 15.80 8.34
CA LEU A 386 10.31 16.98 7.59
C LEU A 386 10.82 16.68 6.17
N SER A 387 11.27 15.45 5.91
CA SER A 387 11.77 14.98 4.61
C SER A 387 10.66 14.60 3.62
N PHE A 388 9.38 14.54 4.02
CA PHE A 388 8.31 13.98 3.18
C PHE A 388 8.13 14.71 1.83
N GLY A 389 8.33 16.03 1.80
CA GLY A 389 8.30 16.82 0.56
C GLY A 389 6.90 17.11 -0.01
N LEU A 390 5.81 16.78 0.70
CA LEU A 390 4.47 17.26 0.37
C LEU A 390 4.26 18.68 0.94
N ALA A 391 3.75 19.60 0.12
CA ALA A 391 3.40 20.95 0.55
C ALA A 391 2.14 20.96 1.42
N SER A 392 2.03 21.91 2.36
CA SER A 392 0.86 22.08 3.24
C SER A 392 -0.22 23.02 2.69
N SER A 393 -0.18 23.28 1.38
CA SER A 393 -1.13 24.08 0.60
C SER A 393 -1.10 23.62 -0.85
N LEU A 394 -2.24 23.65 -1.54
CA LEU A 394 -2.34 23.31 -2.96
C LEU A 394 -2.44 24.58 -3.82
N SER A 395 -1.60 24.71 -4.82
CA SER A 395 -1.43 25.94 -5.60
C SER A 395 -2.01 25.83 -7.02
N SER A 396 -2.21 24.61 -7.52
CA SER A 396 -2.66 24.32 -8.88
C SER A 396 -3.56 23.09 -8.96
N ARG A 397 -4.32 22.97 -10.06
CA ARG A 397 -5.09 21.76 -10.36
C ARG A 397 -4.19 20.55 -10.60
N GLU A 398 -2.99 20.74 -11.13
CA GLU A 398 -2.03 19.65 -11.33
C GLU A 398 -1.49 19.08 -10.01
N GLU A 399 -1.19 19.93 -9.02
CA GLU A 399 -0.85 19.50 -7.66
C GLU A 399 -2.00 18.70 -7.02
N LEU A 400 -3.25 19.15 -7.21
CA LEU A 400 -4.44 18.45 -6.74
C LEU A 400 -4.61 17.09 -7.45
N SER A 401 -4.58 17.07 -8.78
CA SER A 401 -4.66 15.84 -9.59
C SER A 401 -3.60 14.82 -9.19
N THR A 402 -2.33 15.23 -9.11
CA THR A 402 -1.23 14.33 -8.74
C THR A 402 -1.39 13.80 -7.32
N LEU A 403 -1.85 14.60 -6.36
CA LEU A 403 -2.09 14.14 -4.99
C LEU A 403 -3.26 13.14 -4.90
N LEU A 404 -4.32 13.35 -5.68
CA LEU A 404 -5.44 12.41 -5.78
C LEU A 404 -5.04 11.12 -6.51
N ALA A 405 -4.19 11.23 -7.53
CA ALA A 405 -3.61 10.09 -8.21
C ALA A 405 -2.72 9.27 -7.26
N VAL A 406 -1.91 9.91 -6.40
CA VAL A 406 -1.18 9.21 -5.33
C VAL A 406 -2.14 8.48 -4.41
N ALA A 407 -3.18 9.13 -3.89
CA ALA A 407 -4.13 8.51 -2.97
C ALA A 407 -4.81 7.26 -3.59
N ILE A 408 -5.38 7.42 -4.79
CA ILE A 408 -6.13 6.35 -5.48
C ILE A 408 -5.17 5.26 -5.98
N PHE A 409 -4.04 5.57 -6.60
CA PHE A 409 -3.08 4.55 -7.04
C PHE A 409 -2.54 3.73 -5.86
N THR A 410 -2.29 4.39 -4.72
CA THR A 410 -1.80 3.71 -3.52
C THR A 410 -2.84 2.77 -2.91
N SER A 411 -4.12 3.17 -2.88
CA SER A 411 -5.22 2.34 -2.36
C SER A 411 -5.67 1.23 -3.31
N THR A 412 -5.25 1.28 -4.57
CA THR A 412 -5.67 0.37 -5.66
C THR A 412 -4.49 -0.49 -6.14
N ALA A 413 -3.76 -0.03 -7.16
CA ALA A 413 -2.72 -0.75 -7.87
C ALA A 413 -1.53 -1.09 -6.97
N GLN A 414 -1.03 -0.13 -6.19
CA GLN A 414 0.12 -0.39 -5.30
C GLN A 414 -0.20 -1.45 -4.25
N HIS A 415 -1.42 -1.38 -3.68
CA HIS A 415 -1.91 -2.39 -2.76
C HIS A 415 -2.04 -3.75 -3.45
N ALA A 416 -2.77 -3.84 -4.57
CA ALA A 416 -2.95 -5.08 -5.31
C ALA A 416 -1.62 -5.75 -5.73
N ALA A 417 -0.63 -4.97 -6.19
CA ALA A 417 0.71 -5.47 -6.54
C ALA A 417 1.50 -6.01 -5.35
N THR A 418 1.28 -5.47 -4.14
CA THR A 418 1.98 -5.88 -2.91
C THR A 418 1.16 -6.83 -2.02
N ASN A 419 -0.12 -7.07 -2.37
CA ASN A 419 -1.04 -7.96 -1.68
C ASN A 419 -1.35 -9.27 -2.44
N ASN A 420 -1.78 -9.18 -3.70
CA ASN A 420 -2.52 -10.28 -4.33
C ASN A 420 -1.64 -11.52 -4.58
N GLY A 421 -0.35 -11.32 -4.89
CA GLY A 421 0.60 -12.41 -5.13
C GLY A 421 1.16 -13.09 -3.88
N GLN A 422 0.69 -12.73 -2.68
CA GLN A 422 1.31 -13.19 -1.43
C GLN A 422 1.32 -14.71 -1.26
N PHE A 423 0.19 -15.38 -1.51
CA PHE A 423 0.15 -16.84 -1.40
C PHE A 423 1.07 -17.51 -2.43
N ASP A 424 1.07 -17.02 -3.67
CA ASP A 424 1.86 -17.58 -4.77
C ASP A 424 3.37 -17.58 -4.45
N TRP A 425 3.86 -16.52 -3.80
CA TRP A 425 5.28 -16.39 -3.43
C TRP A 425 5.64 -16.86 -2.03
N CYS A 426 4.68 -17.00 -1.11
CA CYS A 426 4.90 -17.33 0.31
C CYS A 426 4.35 -18.67 0.79
N ALA A 427 3.52 -19.37 0.01
CA ALA A 427 3.07 -20.73 0.33
C ALA A 427 4.24 -21.72 0.36
N TRP A 428 5.19 -21.59 -0.57
CA TRP A 428 6.46 -22.32 -0.52
C TRP A 428 7.43 -21.62 0.43
N VAL A 429 7.27 -21.88 1.74
CA VAL A 429 8.01 -21.23 2.84
C VAL A 429 9.53 -21.06 2.59
N PRO A 430 10.28 -22.01 2.00
CA PRO A 430 11.71 -21.81 1.71
C PRO A 430 12.03 -20.68 0.70
N ASN A 431 11.04 -20.18 -0.06
CA ASN A 431 11.18 -19.05 -0.98
C ASN A 431 10.98 -17.67 -0.34
N THR A 432 10.39 -17.59 0.86
CA THR A 432 10.20 -16.35 1.66
C THR A 432 9.98 -16.69 3.14
N PRO A 433 10.96 -17.27 3.85
CA PRO A 433 10.73 -17.73 5.21
C PRO A 433 10.47 -16.56 6.17
N CYS A 434 9.37 -16.61 6.93
CA CYS A 434 8.97 -15.53 7.84
C CYS A 434 9.92 -15.30 9.03
N THR A 435 10.75 -16.30 9.33
CA THR A 435 11.69 -16.28 10.45
C THR A 435 12.84 -17.27 10.21
N MET A 436 13.96 -17.05 10.90
CA MET A 436 15.10 -17.98 10.94
C MET A 436 15.43 -18.33 12.40
N ARG A 437 15.64 -19.63 12.67
CA ARG A 437 15.82 -20.21 14.01
C ARG A 437 17.28 -20.42 14.44
N LEU A 438 18.22 -20.17 13.53
CA LEU A 438 19.68 -20.20 13.74
C LEU A 438 20.30 -18.96 13.06
N PRO A 439 21.49 -18.50 13.47
CA PRO A 439 22.17 -17.38 12.83
C PRO A 439 22.62 -17.70 11.39
N PRO A 440 22.94 -16.67 10.60
CA PRO A 440 23.59 -16.85 9.30
C PRO A 440 24.87 -17.71 9.37
N PRO A 441 25.22 -18.41 8.28
CA PRO A 441 26.44 -19.20 8.18
C PRO A 441 27.68 -18.31 8.07
N ALA A 442 28.55 -18.35 9.09
CA ALA A 442 29.85 -17.68 9.10
C ALA A 442 30.90 -18.38 8.21
N ASP A 443 30.72 -19.67 7.94
CA ASP A 443 31.51 -20.46 7.00
C ASP A 443 30.57 -21.13 5.97
N LYS A 444 31.03 -21.25 4.72
CA LYS A 444 30.30 -21.83 3.60
C LYS A 444 30.25 -23.36 3.65
N ASP A 445 31.34 -23.99 4.11
CA ASP A 445 31.47 -25.45 4.12
C ASP A 445 30.61 -26.09 5.24
N ASP A 446 30.23 -25.26 6.22
CA ASP A 446 29.34 -25.54 7.35
C ASP A 446 27.85 -25.68 6.97
N VAL A 447 27.49 -25.51 5.69
CA VAL A 447 26.09 -25.47 5.20
C VAL A 447 25.61 -26.85 4.73
N THR A 448 25.07 -27.62 5.66
CA THR A 448 24.39 -28.90 5.40
C THR A 448 22.87 -28.71 5.22
N MET A 449 22.20 -29.70 4.61
CA MET A 449 20.72 -29.72 4.54
C MET A 449 20.09 -29.79 5.94
N GLU A 450 20.74 -30.46 6.90
CA GLU A 450 20.32 -30.47 8.30
C GLU A 450 20.34 -29.06 8.90
N ARG A 451 21.41 -28.27 8.67
CA ARG A 451 21.49 -26.87 9.11
C ARG A 451 20.40 -26.01 8.46
N ILE A 452 20.14 -26.18 7.16
CA ILE A 452 19.07 -25.46 6.45
C ILE A 452 17.71 -25.76 7.11
N MET A 453 17.37 -27.03 7.30
CA MET A 453 16.09 -27.45 7.91
C MET A 453 15.98 -27.14 9.42
N ALA A 454 17.11 -27.00 10.11
CA ALA A 454 17.16 -26.48 11.48
C ALA A 454 16.98 -24.95 11.55
N THR A 455 17.34 -24.22 10.49
CA THR A 455 17.25 -22.75 10.40
C THR A 455 15.89 -22.26 9.92
N LEU A 456 15.33 -22.85 8.85
CA LEU A 456 14.02 -22.48 8.29
C LEU A 456 12.89 -22.55 9.35
N PRO A 457 11.73 -21.89 9.19
CA PRO A 457 10.63 -21.91 10.16
C PRO A 457 10.21 -23.31 10.63
N ASP A 458 9.81 -23.45 11.91
CA ASP A 458 9.21 -24.71 12.41
C ASP A 458 7.81 -24.95 11.78
N VAL A 459 7.27 -26.17 11.89
CA VAL A 459 5.97 -26.52 11.28
C VAL A 459 4.84 -25.58 11.74
N SER A 460 4.85 -25.14 13.00
CA SER A 460 3.85 -24.21 13.54
C SER A 460 4.05 -22.77 13.07
N GLN A 461 5.28 -22.36 12.73
CA GLN A 461 5.55 -21.05 12.11
C GLN A 461 5.15 -21.09 10.62
N SER A 462 5.57 -22.14 9.91
CA SER A 462 5.23 -22.41 8.50
C SER A 462 3.72 -22.44 8.25
N CYS A 463 2.95 -23.19 9.06
CA CYS A 463 1.50 -23.28 8.88
C CYS A 463 0.78 -21.93 9.09
N VAL A 464 1.30 -21.05 9.95
CA VAL A 464 0.74 -19.71 10.13
C VAL A 464 1.08 -18.84 8.92
N GLN A 465 2.36 -18.76 8.52
CA GLN A 465 2.80 -18.04 7.32
C GLN A 465 1.96 -18.42 6.07
N MET A 466 1.72 -19.72 5.86
CA MET A 466 0.91 -20.19 4.73
C MET A 466 -0.56 -19.78 4.87
N ALA A 467 -1.16 -19.94 6.05
CA ALA A 467 -2.58 -19.62 6.27
C ALA A 467 -2.87 -18.12 6.13
N ILE A 468 -1.90 -17.27 6.47
CA ILE A 468 -2.10 -15.82 6.57
C ILE A 468 -1.75 -15.08 5.26
N THR A 469 -0.70 -15.51 4.56
CA THR A 469 -0.43 -15.03 3.19
C THR A 469 -1.47 -15.55 2.18
N TRP A 470 -2.12 -16.69 2.48
CA TRP A 470 -3.37 -17.09 1.83
C TRP A 470 -4.53 -16.14 2.17
N HIS A 471 -4.67 -15.77 3.46
CA HIS A 471 -5.77 -14.94 3.91
C HIS A 471 -5.75 -13.56 3.22
N LEU A 472 -4.57 -12.95 3.08
CA LEU A 472 -4.42 -11.66 2.41
C LEU A 472 -4.46 -11.75 0.87
N GLY A 473 -3.72 -12.69 0.26
CA GLY A 473 -3.64 -12.79 -1.20
C GLY A 473 -4.94 -13.23 -1.90
N ARG A 474 -5.95 -13.72 -1.16
CA ARG A 474 -7.23 -14.15 -1.75
C ARG A 474 -8.14 -12.96 -2.07
N ALA A 475 -8.81 -13.03 -3.21
CA ALA A 475 -9.89 -12.10 -3.57
C ALA A 475 -11.02 -12.14 -2.52
N GLN A 476 -11.50 -10.96 -2.10
CA GLN A 476 -12.59 -10.87 -1.13
C GLN A 476 -13.96 -11.12 -1.79
N PRO A 477 -14.94 -11.75 -1.11
CA PRO A 477 -16.26 -12.05 -1.71
C PRO A 477 -17.09 -10.82 -2.10
N ASP A 478 -16.79 -9.66 -1.50
CA ASP A 478 -17.38 -8.34 -1.71
C ASP A 478 -16.37 -7.33 -2.27
N ALA A 479 -15.27 -7.83 -2.87
CA ALA A 479 -14.29 -7.01 -3.58
C ALA A 479 -14.98 -6.17 -4.67
N ILE A 480 -14.64 -4.88 -4.73
CA ILE A 480 -15.14 -3.96 -5.77
C ILE A 480 -13.95 -3.63 -6.69
N PRO A 481 -13.91 -4.14 -7.94
CA PRO A 481 -12.79 -3.90 -8.84
C PRO A 481 -12.65 -2.42 -9.24
N LEU A 482 -11.43 -2.05 -9.66
CA LEU A 482 -11.07 -0.69 -10.03
C LEU A 482 -12.04 -0.11 -11.08
N GLY A 483 -12.56 1.09 -10.80
CA GLY A 483 -13.49 1.80 -11.68
C GLY A 483 -14.93 1.26 -11.69
N GLN A 484 -15.24 0.19 -10.94
CA GLN A 484 -16.61 -0.21 -10.64
C GLN A 484 -17.10 0.55 -9.41
N TYR A 485 -18.30 1.12 -9.45
CA TYR A 485 -18.84 1.88 -8.32
C TYR A 485 -20.23 1.36 -7.95
N THR A 486 -20.41 0.94 -6.70
CA THR A 486 -21.68 0.42 -6.14
C THR A 486 -22.47 1.49 -5.37
N GLU A 487 -21.86 2.65 -5.22
CA GLU A 487 -22.38 3.83 -4.53
C GLU A 487 -22.29 5.03 -5.47
N ASP A 488 -23.45 5.49 -5.92
CA ASP A 488 -23.64 6.57 -6.87
C ASP A 488 -23.44 7.92 -6.16
N HIS A 489 -22.19 8.20 -5.78
CA HIS A 489 -21.81 9.46 -5.11
C HIS A 489 -21.88 10.66 -6.06
N PHE A 490 -21.61 10.46 -7.35
CA PHE A 490 -21.87 11.44 -8.41
C PHE A 490 -23.20 11.14 -9.11
N THR A 491 -23.88 12.20 -9.53
CA THR A 491 -25.20 12.15 -10.18
C THR A 491 -25.28 13.03 -11.44
N GLU A 492 -24.22 13.77 -11.72
CA GLU A 492 -24.04 14.65 -12.86
C GLU A 492 -23.62 13.86 -14.10
N GLU A 493 -24.15 14.23 -15.26
CA GLU A 493 -23.98 13.49 -16.53
C GLU A 493 -22.52 13.54 -16.98
N GLU A 494 -21.90 14.72 -16.89
CA GLU A 494 -20.50 14.97 -17.24
C GLU A 494 -19.51 14.19 -16.35
N ALA A 495 -19.84 13.99 -15.07
CA ALA A 495 -19.03 13.20 -14.14
C ALA A 495 -19.14 11.69 -14.44
N LEU A 496 -20.32 11.22 -14.86
CA LEU A 496 -20.55 9.83 -15.25
C LEU A 496 -19.87 9.51 -16.60
N GLU A 497 -19.84 10.44 -17.56
CA GLU A 497 -19.07 10.30 -18.80
C GLU A 497 -17.56 10.13 -18.56
N VAL A 498 -16.99 10.88 -17.60
CA VAL A 498 -15.58 10.75 -17.20
C VAL A 498 -15.32 9.40 -16.51
N VAL A 499 -16.25 8.93 -15.68
CA VAL A 499 -16.21 7.60 -15.05
C VAL A 499 -16.26 6.47 -16.09
N ASP A 500 -17.13 6.56 -17.10
CA ASP A 500 -17.25 5.53 -18.14
C ASP A 500 -16.07 5.56 -19.13
N SER A 501 -15.48 6.73 -19.35
CA SER A 501 -14.19 6.87 -20.05
C SER A 501 -13.06 6.16 -19.30
N PHE A 502 -13.01 6.29 -17.97
CA PHE A 502 -12.03 5.57 -17.13
C PHE A 502 -12.25 4.04 -17.16
N LYS A 503 -13.50 3.55 -17.02
CA LYS A 503 -13.84 2.12 -17.19
C LYS A 503 -13.38 1.57 -18.54
N THR A 504 -13.60 2.34 -19.61
CA THR A 504 -13.17 1.98 -20.97
C THR A 504 -11.64 1.86 -21.03
N LYS A 505 -10.91 2.84 -20.47
CA LYS A 505 -9.45 2.82 -20.46
C LYS A 505 -8.87 1.67 -19.62
N LEU A 506 -9.49 1.33 -18.49
CA LEU A 506 -9.13 0.15 -17.73
C LEU A 506 -9.34 -1.14 -18.55
N LYS A 507 -10.41 -1.24 -19.35
CA LYS A 507 -10.63 -2.43 -20.18
C LYS A 507 -9.61 -2.57 -21.32
N GLU A 508 -9.12 -1.46 -21.89
CA GLU A 508 -7.96 -1.48 -22.81
C GLU A 508 -6.70 -2.03 -22.13
N ILE A 509 -6.38 -1.53 -20.93
CA ILE A 509 -5.22 -1.97 -20.14
C ILE A 509 -5.34 -3.45 -19.78
N GLU A 510 -6.53 -3.91 -19.40
CA GLU A 510 -6.79 -5.31 -19.10
C GLU A 510 -6.51 -6.23 -20.29
N ASN A 511 -7.02 -5.88 -21.47
CA ASN A 511 -6.80 -6.66 -22.69
C ASN A 511 -5.28 -6.70 -23.02
N TYR A 512 -4.59 -5.57 -22.94
CA TYR A 512 -3.14 -5.51 -23.16
C TYR A 512 -2.36 -6.42 -22.20
N ILE A 513 -2.69 -6.41 -20.90
CA ILE A 513 -2.04 -7.25 -19.90
C ILE A 513 -2.28 -8.74 -20.20
N LEU A 514 -3.49 -9.13 -20.62
CA LEU A 514 -3.80 -10.50 -21.01
C LEU A 514 -3.04 -10.95 -22.26
N ASP A 515 -3.01 -10.11 -23.29
CA ASP A 515 -2.30 -10.39 -24.56
C ASP A 515 -0.77 -10.47 -24.33
N GLN A 516 -0.20 -9.58 -23.51
CA GLN A 516 1.22 -9.60 -23.15
C GLN A 516 1.61 -10.87 -22.35
N ASN A 517 0.71 -11.37 -21.50
CA ASN A 517 0.96 -12.57 -20.69
C ASN A 517 0.59 -13.88 -21.39
N ALA A 518 0.02 -13.83 -22.59
CA ALA A 518 -0.42 -15.03 -23.32
C ALA A 518 0.76 -15.94 -23.67
N GLY A 519 0.78 -17.14 -23.08
CA GLY A 519 1.83 -18.14 -23.34
C GLY A 519 3.11 -18.01 -22.49
N LEU A 520 3.14 -17.12 -21.48
CA LEU A 520 4.21 -17.12 -20.48
C LEU A 520 4.01 -18.26 -19.46
N ASP A 521 5.09 -18.96 -19.11
CA ASP A 521 5.07 -20.01 -18.07
C ASP A 521 4.67 -19.48 -16.68
N LEU A 522 4.98 -18.21 -16.40
CA LEU A 522 4.58 -17.49 -15.19
C LEU A 522 4.02 -16.13 -15.57
N GLN A 523 2.70 -15.97 -15.44
CA GLN A 523 1.99 -14.74 -15.82
C GLN A 523 1.97 -13.73 -14.66
N TYR A 524 2.29 -12.47 -14.93
CA TYR A 524 2.11 -11.36 -13.99
C TYR A 524 0.71 -10.76 -14.17
N LEU A 525 -0.25 -11.17 -13.33
CA LEU A 525 -1.66 -10.76 -13.41
C LEU A 525 -2.15 -10.01 -12.15
N PHE A 526 -1.26 -9.59 -11.25
CA PHE A 526 -1.65 -8.91 -10.00
C PHE A 526 -2.21 -7.50 -10.23
N LEU A 527 -1.81 -6.86 -11.34
CA LEU A 527 -2.28 -5.54 -11.79
C LEU A 527 -3.33 -5.62 -12.91
N LEU A 528 -3.97 -6.78 -13.09
CA LEU A 528 -5.13 -6.90 -13.98
C LEU A 528 -6.30 -6.09 -13.40
N PRO A 529 -6.89 -5.10 -14.12
CA PRO A 529 -7.90 -4.19 -13.56
C PRO A 529 -9.08 -4.86 -12.86
N SER A 530 -9.62 -5.96 -13.37
CA SER A 530 -10.66 -6.77 -12.71
C SER A 530 -10.23 -7.47 -11.40
N ARG A 531 -8.94 -7.47 -11.06
CA ARG A 531 -8.34 -8.04 -9.83
C ARG A 531 -7.75 -6.98 -8.89
N VAL A 532 -7.70 -5.72 -9.31
CA VAL A 532 -7.31 -4.58 -8.46
C VAL A 532 -8.57 -4.07 -7.77
N GLU A 533 -8.63 -4.10 -6.43
CA GLU A 533 -9.75 -3.49 -5.69
C GLU A 533 -9.65 -1.96 -5.72
N ASN A 534 -10.80 -1.26 -5.61
CA ASN A 534 -10.85 0.20 -5.47
C ASN A 534 -10.11 0.72 -4.22
N SER A 535 -9.98 -0.09 -3.18
CA SER A 535 -9.65 0.35 -1.83
C SER A 535 -8.96 -0.76 -1.04
N ILE A 536 -8.30 -0.40 0.05
CA ILE A 536 -7.66 -1.36 0.96
C ILE A 536 -8.72 -1.96 1.89
N THR A 537 -9.29 -3.10 1.50
CA THR A 537 -10.31 -3.88 2.26
C THR A 537 -9.80 -5.19 2.86
N ILE A 538 -8.56 -5.53 2.51
CA ILE A 538 -7.73 -6.66 2.89
C ILE A 538 -6.28 -6.17 2.95
#